data_AF-A0AAV8VDE3-F1
#
_entry.id   AF-A0AAV8VDE3-F1
#
_cell.length_a   1.000
_cell.length_b   1.000
_cell.length_c   1.000
_cell.angle_alpha   90.00
_cell.angle_beta   90.00
_cell.angle_gamma   90.00
#
_symmetry.space_group_name_H-M   'P 1'
#
loop_
_entity.id
_entity.type
_entity.pdbx_description
1 polymer ?
#
loop_
_entity_poly.entity_id
_entity_poly.type
_entity_poly.pdbx_seq_one_letter_code
_entity_poly.pdbx_strand_id
1 'polypeptide(L)'
;MLFFVIGSNKQPQETSLQYIKRILKTDINWSAWDFDSTSLAEQLTMVDKELFLKIPSEELCMLLWQQNTTNAPNISAIFAFSYRTSCLIASEILKDESEKTRARLLARFINVADKCHRISNFQSCRSVLSGLQSPAIYRLRRTWAYVRKKHASKYIMFEYLCRIYRDPRLPSYQKTFYIMSQNSPHLPYIGDIIVRLLNKVPDYQFQNLRRCTTKSHVSMQSFHQIENSQNLFTKILKAFTTTEAEEKRNQFKVKKN
;
A
#
# COMPACT_ATOMS: atom_id res chain seq x y z
N MET A 1 21.04 73.60 -9.54
CA MET A 1 20.55 72.96 -8.31
C MET A 1 20.19 71.52 -8.68
N LEU A 2 21.08 70.57 -8.36
CA LEU A 2 20.97 69.14 -8.67
C LEU A 2 20.02 68.49 -7.65
N PHE A 3 18.97 67.82 -8.10
CA PHE A 3 18.24 66.86 -7.28
C PHE A 3 18.36 65.47 -7.92
N PHE A 4 19.24 64.66 -7.32
CA PHE A 4 19.37 63.22 -7.54
C PHE A 4 18.14 62.54 -6.93
N VAL A 5 17.24 62.00 -7.76
CA VAL A 5 16.21 61.05 -7.30
C VAL A 5 16.87 59.67 -7.25
N ILE A 6 17.32 59.27 -6.06
CA ILE A 6 17.79 57.92 -5.80
C ILE A 6 16.56 57.00 -5.82
N GLY A 7 16.35 56.35 -6.96
CA GLY A 7 15.43 55.22 -7.09
C GLY A 7 15.84 54.12 -6.13
N SER A 8 15.16 54.06 -4.98
CA SER A 8 15.30 52.98 -4.01
C SER A 8 14.69 51.72 -4.62
N ASN A 9 15.51 50.95 -5.33
CA ASN A 9 15.15 49.62 -5.82
C ASN A 9 15.08 48.66 -4.62
N LYS A 10 13.99 48.74 -3.85
CA LYS A 10 13.67 47.78 -2.80
C LYS A 10 13.30 46.46 -3.48
N GLN A 11 14.27 45.55 -3.52
CA GLN A 11 14.00 44.12 -3.71
C GLN A 11 12.85 43.73 -2.75
N PRO A 12 11.82 43.00 -3.21
CA PRO A 12 10.70 42.63 -2.36
C PRO A 12 11.21 41.84 -1.16
N GLN A 13 10.88 42.28 0.07
CA GLN A 13 11.25 41.58 1.28
C GLN A 13 10.56 40.21 1.29
N GLU A 14 11.36 39.15 1.24
CA GLU A 14 10.89 37.77 1.29
C GLU A 14 10.15 37.53 2.62
N THR A 15 8.91 37.05 2.54
CA THR A 15 8.13 36.74 3.75
C THR A 15 8.75 35.56 4.51
N SER A 16 8.58 35.51 5.83
CA SER A 16 9.06 34.37 6.65
C SER A 16 8.53 33.03 6.15
N LEU A 17 7.32 33.01 5.59
CA LEU A 17 6.74 31.80 4.98
C LEU A 17 7.49 31.40 3.70
N GLN A 18 7.79 32.33 2.80
CA GLN A 18 8.59 32.05 1.59
C GLN A 18 10.01 31.58 1.95
N TYR A 19 10.62 32.21 2.96
CA TYR A 19 11.93 31.82 3.46
C TYR A 19 11.94 30.39 4.02
N ILE A 20 10.96 30.04 4.86
CA ILE A 20 10.81 28.67 5.41
C ILE A 20 10.54 27.68 4.28
N LYS A 21 9.66 28.01 3.33
CA LYS A 21 9.35 27.16 2.19
C LYS A 21 10.58 26.87 1.33
N ARG A 22 11.44 27.87 1.12
CA ARG A 22 12.71 27.72 0.40
C ARG A 22 13.70 26.84 1.15
N ILE A 23 13.87 27.05 2.46
CA ILE A 23 14.80 26.25 3.30
C ILE A 23 14.37 24.79 3.37
N LEU A 24 13.08 24.56 3.60
CA LEU A 24 12.51 23.22 3.68
C LEU A 24 12.30 22.60 2.31
N LYS A 25 12.62 23.32 1.22
CA LYS A 25 12.37 22.93 -0.18
C LYS A 25 10.92 22.47 -0.42
N THR A 26 9.95 23.08 0.25
CA THR A 26 8.53 22.71 0.10
C THR A 26 7.91 23.29 -1.19
N ASP A 27 8.62 24.20 -1.88
CA ASP A 27 8.20 24.73 -3.19
C ASP A 27 8.56 23.80 -4.36
N ILE A 28 9.11 22.62 -4.09
CA ILE A 28 9.30 21.61 -5.15
C ILE A 28 7.92 21.09 -5.55
N ASN A 29 7.53 21.35 -6.80
CA ASN A 29 6.35 20.75 -7.42
C ASN A 29 6.72 19.34 -7.88
N TRP A 30 6.73 18.39 -6.94
CA TRP A 30 6.99 16.99 -7.24
C TRP A 30 5.87 16.46 -8.14
N SER A 31 6.24 15.82 -9.24
CA SER A 31 5.33 15.14 -10.14
C SER A 31 5.58 13.64 -10.08
N ALA A 32 4.58 12.84 -10.46
CA ALA A 32 4.72 11.40 -10.64
C ALA A 32 5.91 10.99 -11.54
N TRP A 33 6.42 11.91 -12.38
CA TRP A 33 7.59 11.70 -13.24
C TRP A 33 8.93 11.65 -12.51
N ASP A 34 9.02 12.23 -11.32
CA ASP A 34 10.29 12.40 -10.59
C ASP A 34 10.73 11.13 -9.84
N PHE A 35 9.85 10.12 -9.72
CA PHE A 35 10.08 8.95 -8.87
C PHE A 35 10.07 7.62 -9.63
N ASP A 36 11.18 6.89 -9.68
CA ASP A 36 11.17 5.54 -10.27
C ASP A 36 10.08 4.66 -9.65
N SER A 37 9.48 3.77 -10.46
CA SER A 37 8.40 2.89 -9.97
C SER A 37 8.86 1.99 -8.82
N THR A 38 10.13 1.60 -8.81
CA THR A 38 10.71 0.77 -7.74
C THR A 38 10.85 1.59 -6.47
N SER A 39 11.45 2.77 -6.55
CA SER A 39 11.58 3.67 -5.41
C SER A 39 10.23 4.06 -4.83
N LEU A 40 9.23 4.34 -5.67
CA LEU A 40 7.88 4.64 -5.18
C LEU A 40 7.27 3.44 -4.45
N ALA A 41 7.43 2.21 -4.96
CA ALA A 41 6.95 1.01 -4.28
C ALA A 41 7.65 0.77 -2.93
N GLU A 42 8.96 1.02 -2.86
CA GLU A 42 9.72 0.93 -1.61
C GLU A 42 9.27 1.98 -0.59
N GLN A 43 9.10 3.24 -1.00
CA GLN A 43 8.64 4.31 -0.11
C GLN A 43 7.22 4.06 0.41
N LEU A 44 6.31 3.64 -0.47
CA LEU A 44 4.97 3.20 -0.08
C LEU A 44 5.02 2.05 0.95
N THR A 45 5.95 1.11 0.76
CA THR A 45 6.15 -0.02 1.67
C THR A 45 6.71 0.41 3.02
N MET A 46 7.63 1.38 3.06
CA MET A 46 8.14 1.92 4.32
C MET A 46 7.02 2.56 5.16
N VAL A 47 6.17 3.38 4.53
CA VAL A 47 5.04 4.02 5.21
C VAL A 47 3.99 3.00 5.66
N ASP A 48 3.58 2.09 4.77
CA ASP A 48 2.61 1.05 5.15
C ASP A 48 3.15 0.17 6.28
N LYS A 49 4.44 -0.18 6.26
CA LYS A 49 5.10 -0.94 7.33
C LYS A 49 5.01 -0.19 8.66
N GLU A 50 5.36 1.10 8.68
CA GLU A 50 5.31 1.91 9.89
C GLU A 50 3.89 2.01 10.46
N LEU A 51 2.89 2.21 9.58
CA LEU A 51 1.49 2.25 9.98
C LEU A 51 1.01 0.88 10.49
N PHE A 52 1.42 -0.20 9.85
CA PHE A 52 1.05 -1.56 10.23
C PHE A 52 1.60 -1.95 11.61
N LEU A 53 2.87 -1.61 11.88
CA LEU A 53 3.52 -1.91 13.16
C LEU A 53 2.93 -1.14 14.34
N LYS A 54 2.25 -0.02 14.08
CA LYS A 54 1.55 0.76 15.11
C LYS A 54 0.21 0.17 15.53
N ILE A 55 -0.33 -0.83 14.82
CA ILE A 55 -1.64 -1.41 15.12
C ILE A 55 -1.52 -2.34 16.34
N PRO A 56 -2.16 -1.98 17.48
CA PRO A 56 -2.20 -2.85 18.64
C PRO A 56 -3.25 -3.97 18.43
N SER A 57 -3.06 -5.11 19.08
CA SER A 57 -4.02 -6.23 19.03
C SER A 57 -5.42 -5.85 19.52
N GLU A 58 -5.47 -4.92 20.46
CA GLU A 58 -6.67 -4.40 21.10
C GLU A 58 -7.57 -3.70 20.08
N GLU A 59 -6.99 -2.91 19.16
CA GLU A 59 -7.77 -2.22 18.12
C GLU A 59 -8.44 -3.22 17.17
N LEU A 60 -7.74 -4.31 16.83
CA LEU A 60 -8.32 -5.37 16.01
C LEU A 60 -9.49 -6.04 16.73
N CYS A 61 -9.33 -6.38 18.02
CA CYS A 61 -10.43 -6.91 18.81
C CYS A 61 -11.62 -5.94 18.82
N MET A 62 -11.40 -4.67 19.18
CA MET A 62 -12.46 -3.67 19.25
C MET A 62 -13.21 -3.52 17.93
N LEU A 63 -12.51 -3.53 16.79
CA LEU A 63 -13.11 -3.50 15.47
C LEU A 63 -14.00 -4.73 15.19
N LEU A 64 -13.58 -5.92 15.60
CA LEU A 64 -14.35 -7.16 15.41
C LEU A 64 -15.65 -7.16 16.23
N TRP A 65 -15.59 -6.65 17.46
CA TRP A 65 -16.74 -6.62 18.37
C TRP A 65 -17.71 -5.47 18.07
N GLN A 66 -17.19 -4.26 17.89
CA GLN A 66 -18.01 -3.06 17.77
C GLN A 66 -18.38 -2.72 16.32
N GLN A 67 -17.71 -3.35 15.34
CA GLN A 67 -17.89 -3.11 13.91
C GLN A 67 -17.77 -1.63 13.52
N ASN A 68 -17.09 -0.84 14.34
CA ASN A 68 -16.84 0.58 14.12
C ASN A 68 -15.34 0.86 14.16
N THR A 69 -14.92 1.91 13.47
CA THR A 69 -13.52 2.32 13.41
C THR A 69 -13.19 3.45 14.40
N THR A 70 -14.17 3.94 15.15
CA THR A 70 -14.02 5.06 16.10
C THR A 70 -13.00 4.75 17.19
N ASN A 71 -12.89 3.48 17.59
CA ASN A 71 -11.95 3.00 18.59
C ASN A 71 -10.74 2.29 17.97
N ALA A 72 -10.50 2.47 16.66
CA ALA A 72 -9.38 1.88 15.94
C ALA A 72 -8.63 2.94 15.10
N PRO A 73 -7.95 3.91 15.75
CA PRO A 73 -7.28 5.01 15.06
C PRO A 73 -6.11 4.55 14.16
N ASN A 74 -5.34 3.53 14.54
CA ASN A 74 -4.22 3.04 13.73
C ASN A 74 -4.72 2.26 12.49
N ILE A 75 -5.78 1.47 12.67
CA ILE A 75 -6.48 0.84 11.53
C ILE A 75 -7.10 1.90 10.60
N SER A 76 -7.68 2.96 11.16
CA SER A 76 -8.19 4.07 10.36
C SER A 76 -7.06 4.80 9.62
N ALA A 77 -5.88 4.95 10.24
CA ALA A 77 -4.73 5.59 9.62
C ALA A 77 -4.21 4.83 8.40
N ILE A 78 -4.09 3.50 8.46
CA ILE A 78 -3.65 2.71 7.30
C ILE A 78 -4.68 2.75 6.16
N PHE A 79 -5.99 2.68 6.45
CA PHE A 79 -7.02 2.87 5.42
C PHE A 79 -7.02 4.27 4.84
N ALA A 80 -6.84 5.31 5.66
CA ALA A 80 -6.76 6.69 5.21
C ALA A 80 -5.55 6.90 4.30
N PHE A 81 -4.39 6.32 4.63
CA PHE A 81 -3.22 6.34 3.78
C PHE A 81 -3.48 5.64 2.44
N SER A 82 -4.00 4.41 2.46
CA SER A 82 -4.36 3.68 1.24
C SER A 82 -5.34 4.45 0.35
N TYR A 83 -6.37 5.04 0.95
CA TYR A 83 -7.35 5.86 0.23
C TYR A 83 -6.71 7.11 -0.38
N ARG A 84 -5.89 7.84 0.39
CA ARG A 84 -5.13 9.00 -0.11
C ARG A 84 -4.23 8.62 -1.27
N THR A 85 -3.53 7.50 -1.20
CA THR A 85 -2.70 6.97 -2.29
C THR A 85 -3.53 6.71 -3.55
N SER A 86 -4.70 6.06 -3.42
CA SER A 86 -5.62 5.85 -4.55
C SER A 86 -6.07 7.18 -5.19
N CYS A 87 -6.44 8.16 -4.36
CA CYS A 87 -6.87 9.47 -4.83
C CYS A 87 -5.74 10.23 -5.51
N LEU A 88 -4.53 10.25 -4.92
CA LEU A 88 -3.36 10.92 -5.50
C LEU A 88 -3.01 10.35 -6.88
N ILE A 89 -3.04 9.03 -7.04
CA ILE A 89 -2.81 8.38 -8.33
C ILE A 89 -3.85 8.83 -9.36
N ALA A 90 -5.14 8.82 -8.99
CA ALA A 90 -6.19 9.27 -9.88
C ALA A 90 -6.04 10.76 -10.24
N SER A 91 -5.74 11.61 -9.27
CA SER A 91 -5.51 13.05 -9.46
C SER A 91 -4.33 13.32 -10.38
N GLU A 92 -3.18 12.66 -10.18
CA GLU A 92 -2.00 12.83 -11.03
C GLU A 92 -2.28 12.41 -12.48
N ILE A 93 -3.03 11.33 -12.70
CA ILE A 93 -3.42 10.93 -14.07
C ILE A 93 -4.39 11.95 -14.68
N LEU A 94 -5.32 12.50 -13.91
CA LEU A 94 -6.34 13.43 -14.42
C LEU A 94 -5.80 14.84 -14.63
N LYS A 95 -4.67 15.20 -14.00
CA LYS A 95 -3.98 16.50 -14.17
C LYS A 95 -3.51 16.73 -15.60
N ASP A 96 -3.14 15.67 -16.33
CA ASP A 96 -2.66 15.77 -17.70
C ASP A 96 -3.80 15.80 -18.72
N GLU A 97 -3.84 16.83 -19.57
CA GLU A 97 -4.82 16.96 -20.65
C GLU A 97 -4.54 16.01 -21.83
N SER A 98 -3.27 15.66 -22.04
CA SER A 98 -2.85 14.80 -23.14
C SER A 98 -3.09 13.32 -22.86
N GLU A 99 -3.87 12.67 -23.72
CA GLU A 99 -4.14 11.23 -23.65
C GLU A 99 -2.87 10.38 -23.66
N LYS A 100 -1.87 10.77 -24.46
CA LYS A 100 -0.59 10.05 -24.54
C LYS A 100 0.18 10.12 -23.23
N THR A 101 0.18 11.28 -22.57
CA THR A 101 0.85 11.46 -21.28
C THR A 101 0.12 10.70 -20.18
N ARG A 102 -1.22 10.79 -20.13
CA ARG A 102 -2.04 9.97 -19.21
C ARG A 102 -1.81 8.48 -19.38
N ALA A 103 -1.72 7.99 -20.62
CA ALA A 103 -1.46 6.57 -20.89
C ALA A 103 -0.09 6.12 -20.38
N ARG A 104 0.94 6.97 -20.50
CA ARG A 104 2.26 6.69 -19.92
C ARG A 104 2.23 6.69 -18.39
N LEU A 105 1.52 7.63 -17.75
CA LEU A 105 1.32 7.63 -16.30
C LEU A 105 0.58 6.38 -15.81
N LEU A 106 -0.49 5.97 -16.49
CA LEU A 106 -1.18 4.70 -16.22
C LEU A 106 -0.21 3.53 -16.28
N ALA A 107 0.58 3.42 -17.35
CA ALA A 107 1.56 2.36 -17.51
C ALA A 107 2.62 2.37 -16.38
N ARG A 108 3.02 3.56 -15.91
CA ARG A 108 3.92 3.72 -14.76
C ARG A 108 3.29 3.25 -13.45
N PHE A 109 2.06 3.67 -13.13
CA PHE A 109 1.39 3.23 -11.91
C PHE A 109 1.03 1.73 -11.93
N ILE A 110 0.75 1.15 -13.10
CA ILE A 110 0.64 -0.30 -13.23
C ILE A 110 1.98 -0.98 -12.89
N ASN A 111 3.10 -0.39 -13.33
CA ASN A 111 4.42 -0.89 -12.98
C ASN A 111 4.69 -0.77 -11.47
N VAL A 112 4.24 0.31 -10.82
CA VAL A 112 4.30 0.45 -9.35
C VAL A 112 3.50 -0.66 -8.66
N ALA A 113 2.28 -0.96 -9.12
CA ALA A 113 1.49 -2.07 -8.59
C ALA A 113 2.21 -3.42 -8.72
N ASP A 114 2.83 -3.70 -9.88
CA ASP A 114 3.65 -4.91 -10.08
C ASP A 114 4.86 -4.94 -9.14
N LYS A 115 5.53 -3.82 -8.92
CA LYS A 115 6.65 -3.72 -7.96
C LYS A 115 6.18 -3.98 -6.53
N CYS A 116 5.09 -3.34 -6.08
CA CYS A 116 4.47 -3.61 -4.79
C CYS A 116 4.09 -5.09 -4.64
N HIS A 117 3.53 -5.69 -5.69
CA HIS A 117 3.22 -7.12 -5.70
C HIS A 117 4.49 -7.95 -5.50
N ARG A 118 5.56 -7.73 -6.28
CA ARG A 118 6.80 -8.51 -6.22
C ARG A 118 7.54 -8.43 -4.87
N ILE A 119 7.49 -7.28 -4.20
CA ILE A 119 8.05 -7.12 -2.85
C ILE A 119 7.07 -7.57 -1.75
N SER A 120 6.00 -8.26 -2.14
CA SER A 120 4.98 -8.80 -1.24
C SER A 120 4.26 -7.73 -0.40
N ASN A 121 4.16 -6.49 -0.89
CA ASN A 121 3.30 -5.45 -0.29
C ASN A 121 1.90 -5.49 -0.90
N PHE A 122 1.01 -6.25 -0.26
CA PHE A 122 -0.38 -6.38 -0.68
C PHE A 122 -1.21 -5.12 -0.38
N GLN A 123 -0.87 -4.38 0.68
CA GLN A 123 -1.58 -3.15 1.07
C GLN A 123 -1.48 -2.07 -0.01
N SER A 124 -0.27 -1.68 -0.40
CA SER A 124 -0.08 -0.68 -1.45
C SER A 124 -0.40 -1.19 -2.84
N CYS A 125 -0.16 -2.47 -3.16
CA CYS A 125 -0.59 -3.02 -4.44
C CYS A 125 -2.11 -2.82 -4.63
N ARG A 126 -2.91 -3.16 -3.61
CA ARG A 126 -4.36 -2.97 -3.65
C ARG A 126 -4.76 -1.49 -3.72
N SER A 127 -4.05 -0.61 -3.01
CA SER A 127 -4.27 0.84 -3.05
C SER A 127 -4.04 1.41 -4.46
N VAL A 128 -2.91 1.07 -5.08
CA VAL A 128 -2.60 1.51 -6.45
C VAL A 128 -3.64 1.00 -7.45
N LEU A 129 -4.00 -0.29 -7.37
CA LEU A 129 -5.05 -0.86 -8.23
C LEU A 129 -6.40 -0.18 -8.03
N SER A 130 -6.77 0.15 -6.79
CA SER A 130 -8.00 0.88 -6.48
C SER A 130 -8.04 2.27 -7.11
N GLY A 131 -6.91 3.00 -7.10
CA GLY A 131 -6.80 4.28 -7.81
C GLY A 131 -7.00 4.13 -9.32
N LEU A 132 -6.37 3.12 -9.93
CA LEU A 132 -6.47 2.82 -11.37
C LEU A 132 -7.87 2.33 -11.78
N GLN A 133 -8.56 1.61 -10.90
CA GLN A 133 -9.92 1.10 -11.10
C GLN A 133 -11.01 2.11 -10.71
N SER A 134 -10.63 3.28 -10.17
CA SER A 134 -11.60 4.31 -9.79
C SER A 134 -12.47 4.71 -11.00
N PRO A 135 -13.76 5.01 -10.80
CA PRO A 135 -14.66 5.37 -11.90
C PRO A 135 -14.14 6.54 -12.74
N ALA A 136 -13.40 7.47 -12.13
CA ALA A 136 -12.82 8.62 -12.80
C ALA A 136 -11.73 8.25 -13.81
N ILE A 137 -10.96 7.20 -13.54
CA ILE A 137 -9.92 6.67 -14.43
C ILE A 137 -10.48 5.64 -15.39
N TYR A 138 -11.35 4.74 -14.92
CA TYR A 138 -11.90 3.65 -15.73
C TYR A 138 -12.73 4.15 -16.92
N ARG A 139 -13.39 5.31 -16.79
CA ARG A 139 -14.16 5.94 -17.87
C ARG A 139 -13.30 6.51 -19.02
N LEU A 140 -11.98 6.63 -18.87
CA LEU A 140 -11.07 7.22 -19.87
C LEU A 140 -10.81 6.25 -21.04
N ARG A 141 -11.85 5.92 -21.81
CA ARG A 141 -11.82 4.86 -22.84
C ARG A 141 -10.69 5.02 -23.86
N ARG A 142 -10.46 6.24 -24.34
CA ARG A 142 -9.40 6.52 -25.31
C ARG A 142 -8.02 6.26 -24.70
N THR A 143 -7.74 6.82 -23.53
CA THR A 143 -6.49 6.57 -22.79
C THR A 143 -6.23 5.08 -22.59
N TRP A 144 -7.24 4.30 -22.16
CA TRP A 144 -7.11 2.86 -22.02
C TRP A 144 -6.86 2.14 -23.35
N ALA A 145 -7.48 2.57 -24.45
CA ALA A 145 -7.17 2.05 -25.79
C ALA A 145 -5.72 2.34 -26.19
N TYR A 146 -5.20 3.52 -25.86
CA TYR A 146 -3.80 3.85 -26.07
C TYR A 146 -2.87 2.95 -25.25
N VAL A 147 -3.18 2.70 -23.97
CA VAL A 147 -2.41 1.76 -23.13
C VAL A 147 -2.42 0.36 -23.74
N ARG A 148 -3.57 -0.16 -24.20
CA ARG A 148 -3.65 -1.46 -24.87
C ARG A 148 -2.77 -1.55 -26.12
N LYS A 149 -2.71 -0.47 -26.91
CA LYS A 149 -1.96 -0.46 -28.18
C LYS A 149 -0.46 -0.19 -28.01
N LYS A 150 -0.08 0.72 -27.11
CA LYS A 150 1.30 1.22 -26.97
C LYS A 150 2.03 0.70 -25.74
N HIS A 151 1.31 0.22 -24.73
CA HIS A 151 1.83 -0.34 -23.50
C HIS A 151 1.18 -1.70 -23.18
N ALA A 152 1.04 -2.55 -24.21
CA ALA A 152 0.29 -3.82 -24.14
C ALA A 152 0.75 -4.73 -22.99
N SER A 153 2.06 -4.85 -22.75
CA SER A 153 2.61 -5.65 -21.64
C SER A 153 2.18 -5.14 -20.27
N LYS A 154 2.09 -3.81 -20.09
CA LYS A 154 1.57 -3.21 -18.86
C LYS A 154 0.07 -3.45 -18.73
N TYR A 155 -0.69 -3.33 -19.82
CA TYR A 155 -2.12 -3.64 -19.78
C TYR A 155 -2.40 -5.10 -19.36
N ILE A 156 -1.66 -6.07 -19.92
CA ILE A 156 -1.78 -7.48 -19.54
C ILE A 156 -1.44 -7.68 -18.05
N MET A 157 -0.38 -7.03 -17.56
CA MET A 157 -0.02 -7.07 -16.14
C MET A 157 -1.13 -6.49 -15.26
N PHE A 158 -1.75 -5.38 -15.66
CA PHE A 158 -2.88 -4.80 -14.95
C PHE A 158 -4.07 -5.76 -14.86
N GLU A 159 -4.46 -6.40 -15.97
CA GLU A 159 -5.54 -7.39 -15.97
C GLU A 159 -5.22 -8.60 -15.08
N TYR A 160 -3.97 -9.07 -15.12
CA TYR A 160 -3.49 -10.15 -14.25
C TYR A 160 -3.63 -9.79 -12.76
N LEU A 161 -3.11 -8.63 -12.36
CA LEU A 161 -3.18 -8.15 -10.98
C LEU A 161 -4.63 -7.91 -10.54
N CYS A 162 -5.45 -7.28 -11.38
CA CYS A 162 -6.88 -7.09 -11.10
C CYS A 162 -7.62 -8.40 -10.89
N ARG A 163 -7.25 -9.46 -11.61
CA ARG A 163 -7.84 -10.79 -11.44
C ARG A 163 -7.42 -11.44 -10.11
N ILE A 164 -6.17 -11.28 -9.71
CA ILE A 164 -5.67 -11.81 -8.43
C ILE A 164 -6.31 -11.09 -7.26
N TYR A 165 -6.28 -9.76 -7.24
CA TYR A 165 -6.71 -8.94 -6.09
C TYR A 165 -8.22 -8.68 -6.02
N ARG A 166 -9.00 -9.28 -6.94
CA ARG A 166 -10.46 -9.11 -7.06
C ARG A 166 -11.17 -9.46 -5.76
N ASP A 167 -10.89 -10.65 -5.23
CA ASP A 167 -11.57 -11.17 -4.04
C ASP A 167 -10.60 -12.07 -3.25
N PRO A 168 -10.36 -11.78 -1.97
CA PRO A 168 -9.44 -12.57 -1.15
C PRO A 168 -9.92 -14.00 -0.86
N ARG A 169 -11.20 -14.31 -1.14
CA ARG A 169 -11.77 -15.65 -1.00
C ARG A 169 -11.44 -16.57 -2.18
N LEU A 170 -10.93 -16.02 -3.28
CA LEU A 170 -10.61 -16.84 -4.46
C LEU A 170 -9.34 -17.67 -4.23
N PRO A 171 -9.29 -18.94 -4.69
CA PRO A 171 -8.11 -19.79 -4.54
C PRO A 171 -6.85 -19.19 -5.18
N SER A 172 -7.00 -18.41 -6.26
CA SER A 172 -5.88 -17.70 -6.89
C SER A 172 -5.22 -16.71 -5.95
N TYR A 173 -6.02 -15.89 -5.26
CA TYR A 173 -5.50 -14.94 -4.29
C TYR A 173 -4.87 -15.66 -3.10
N GLN A 174 -5.58 -16.65 -2.54
CA GLN A 174 -5.12 -17.38 -1.37
C GLN A 174 -3.80 -18.12 -1.62
N LYS A 175 -3.66 -18.76 -2.79
CA LYS A 175 -2.41 -19.39 -3.22
C LYS A 175 -1.26 -18.38 -3.31
N THR A 176 -1.50 -17.25 -3.96
CA THR A 176 -0.51 -16.17 -4.09
C THR A 176 -0.11 -15.63 -2.72
N PHE A 177 -1.09 -15.26 -1.89
CA PHE A 177 -0.86 -14.78 -0.53
C PHE A 177 -0.07 -15.79 0.30
N TYR A 178 -0.44 -17.08 0.25
CA TYR A 178 0.27 -18.13 0.98
C TYR A 178 1.73 -18.23 0.54
N ILE A 179 2.01 -18.38 -0.76
CA ILE A 179 3.38 -18.51 -1.29
C ILE A 179 4.23 -17.31 -0.90
N MET A 180 3.68 -16.10 -1.00
CA MET A 180 4.41 -14.87 -0.67
C MET A 180 4.58 -14.70 0.84
N SER A 181 3.62 -15.17 1.64
CA SER A 181 3.72 -15.13 3.10
C SER A 181 4.81 -16.04 3.68
N GLN A 182 5.21 -17.08 2.94
CA GLN A 182 6.33 -17.94 3.33
C GLN A 182 7.69 -17.24 3.23
N ASN A 183 7.80 -16.19 2.40
CA ASN A 183 9.02 -15.43 2.22
C ASN A 183 8.93 -14.16 3.09
N SER A 184 9.69 -14.10 4.18
CA SER A 184 9.82 -12.88 4.98
C SER A 184 10.79 -11.90 4.31
N PRO A 185 10.52 -10.59 4.27
CA PRO A 185 9.33 -9.88 4.76
C PRO A 185 8.19 -9.75 3.72
N HIS A 186 6.93 -9.79 4.15
CA HIS A 186 5.74 -9.58 3.30
C HIS A 186 4.71 -8.73 4.04
N LEU A 187 4.04 -7.76 3.42
CA LEU A 187 3.04 -6.91 4.08
C LEU A 187 1.60 -7.27 3.66
N PRO A 188 0.78 -7.88 4.52
CA PRO A 188 -0.57 -8.28 4.19
C PRO A 188 -1.51 -7.07 4.06
N TYR A 189 -2.58 -7.22 3.28
CA TYR A 189 -3.66 -6.24 3.26
C TYR A 189 -4.48 -6.35 4.55
N ILE A 190 -4.70 -5.25 5.26
CA ILE A 190 -5.37 -5.26 6.57
C ILE A 190 -6.79 -5.83 6.49
N GLY A 191 -7.51 -5.58 5.40
CA GLY A 191 -8.83 -6.16 5.21
C GLY A 191 -8.80 -7.69 5.12
N ASP A 192 -7.71 -8.30 4.64
CA ASP A 192 -7.60 -9.77 4.62
C ASP A 192 -7.43 -10.33 6.01
N ILE A 193 -6.65 -9.65 6.86
CA ILE A 193 -6.50 -10.02 8.27
C ILE A 193 -7.87 -9.96 8.94
N ILE A 194 -8.59 -8.84 8.81
CA ILE A 194 -9.92 -8.67 9.42
C ILE A 194 -10.89 -9.76 8.95
N VAL A 195 -10.96 -10.04 7.65
CA VAL A 195 -11.88 -11.05 7.11
C VAL A 195 -11.51 -12.47 7.58
N ARG A 196 -10.22 -12.79 7.72
CA ARG A 196 -9.75 -14.06 8.30
C ARG A 196 -10.10 -14.16 9.79
N LEU A 197 -9.91 -13.08 10.55
CA LEU A 197 -10.28 -13.00 11.96
C LEU A 197 -11.80 -13.16 12.18
N LEU A 198 -12.61 -12.72 11.21
CA LEU A 198 -14.06 -12.94 11.21
C LEU A 198 -14.47 -14.35 10.76
N ASN A 199 -13.53 -15.27 10.51
CA ASN A 199 -13.78 -16.61 9.94
C ASN A 199 -14.57 -16.57 8.61
N LYS A 200 -14.47 -15.46 7.84
CA LYS A 200 -15.20 -15.25 6.58
C LYS A 200 -14.42 -15.72 5.35
N VAL A 201 -13.18 -16.16 5.53
CA VAL A 201 -12.33 -16.75 4.49
C VAL A 201 -12.00 -18.17 4.91
N PRO A 202 -12.20 -19.17 4.04
CA PRO A 202 -11.80 -20.54 4.35
C PRO A 202 -10.27 -20.57 4.51
N ASP A 203 -9.79 -21.35 5.49
CA ASP A 203 -8.37 -21.66 5.57
C ASP A 203 -7.93 -22.28 4.25
N TYR A 204 -6.82 -21.79 3.71
CA TYR A 204 -6.28 -22.34 2.48
C TYR A 204 -5.74 -23.74 2.79
N GLN A 205 -6.59 -24.75 2.65
CA GLN A 205 -6.24 -26.13 2.87
C GLN A 205 -5.47 -26.65 1.66
N PHE A 206 -4.18 -26.95 1.88
CA PHE A 206 -3.29 -27.59 0.91
C PHE A 206 -3.63 -29.08 0.71
N GLN A 207 -4.90 -29.46 0.76
CA GLN A 207 -5.33 -30.86 0.63
C GLN A 207 -5.35 -31.27 -0.84
N ASN A 208 -4.16 -31.49 -1.38
CA ASN A 208 -3.88 -32.50 -2.41
C ASN A 208 -2.40 -32.93 -2.41
N LEU A 209 -1.76 -32.98 -1.23
CA LEU A 209 -0.66 -33.91 -0.97
C LEU A 209 -0.75 -34.38 0.49
N ARG A 210 -1.21 -35.63 0.64
CA ARG A 210 -1.34 -36.45 1.87
C ARG A 210 -2.73 -36.44 2.54
N ARG A 211 -3.51 -37.46 2.12
CA ARG A 211 -4.52 -38.29 2.81
C ARG A 211 -5.06 -37.85 4.19
N CYS A 212 -6.40 -37.93 4.29
CA CYS A 212 -7.21 -38.25 5.49
C CYS A 212 -7.21 -37.19 6.62
N THR A 213 -8.28 -36.88 7.36
CA THR A 213 -9.60 -37.50 7.57
C THR A 213 -10.52 -36.49 8.27
N THR A 214 -11.83 -36.73 8.12
CA THR A 214 -12.95 -36.45 9.05
C THR A 214 -13.51 -35.04 9.25
N LYS A 215 -14.84 -35.01 9.11
CA LYS A 215 -15.83 -33.95 9.34
C LYS A 215 -15.83 -33.46 10.80
N SER A 216 -16.16 -32.18 11.01
CA SER A 216 -17.02 -31.69 12.11
C SER A 216 -17.42 -30.26 11.78
N HIS A 217 -18.70 -30.01 11.48
CA HIS A 217 -19.76 -29.58 12.41
C HIS A 217 -19.43 -28.31 13.21
N VAL A 218 -20.16 -27.25 12.84
CA VAL A 218 -20.16 -25.91 13.43
C VAL A 218 -20.72 -25.95 14.85
N SER A 219 -20.01 -25.34 15.81
CA SER A 219 -20.59 -24.88 17.07
C SER A 219 -19.95 -23.56 17.51
N MET A 220 -20.77 -22.67 18.08
CA MET A 220 -20.37 -21.38 18.64
C MET A 220 -19.41 -21.57 19.82
N GLN A 221 -18.13 -21.27 19.63
CA GLN A 221 -17.16 -21.11 20.72
C GLN A 221 -16.42 -19.79 20.59
N SER A 222 -17.15 -18.70 20.82
CA SER A 222 -16.63 -17.34 20.92
C SER A 222 -16.01 -17.11 22.31
N PHE A 223 -14.82 -17.68 22.57
CA PHE A 223 -13.88 -17.19 23.60
C PHE A 223 -12.46 -17.76 23.38
N HIS A 224 -12.32 -19.04 23.02
CA HIS A 224 -11.00 -19.65 22.72
C HIS A 224 -10.43 -19.30 21.33
N GLN A 225 -11.22 -18.76 20.40
CA GLN A 225 -10.72 -18.29 19.10
C GLN A 225 -9.98 -16.94 19.16
N ILE A 226 -10.20 -16.15 20.22
CA ILE A 226 -9.57 -14.83 20.40
C ILE A 226 -8.09 -14.97 20.78
N GLU A 227 -7.78 -15.93 21.65
CA GLU A 227 -6.40 -16.24 22.02
C GLU A 227 -5.59 -16.75 20.82
N ASN A 228 -6.21 -17.59 19.98
CA ASN A 228 -5.60 -18.07 18.73
C ASN A 228 -5.43 -16.98 17.65
N SER A 229 -6.32 -15.98 17.59
CA SER A 229 -6.19 -14.85 16.66
C SER A 229 -5.16 -13.83 17.13
N GLN A 230 -5.07 -13.56 18.43
CA GLN A 230 -3.94 -12.81 19.01
C GLN A 230 -2.62 -13.53 18.72
N ASN A 231 -2.57 -14.87 18.79
CA ASN A 231 -1.40 -15.66 18.41
C ASN A 231 -1.07 -15.57 16.91
N LEU A 232 -2.06 -15.46 16.01
CA LEU A 232 -1.81 -15.28 14.58
C LEU A 232 -1.27 -13.88 14.26
N PHE A 233 -1.90 -12.84 14.81
CA PHE A 233 -1.46 -11.45 14.60
C PHE A 233 -0.09 -11.21 15.21
N THR A 234 0.17 -11.72 16.42
CA THR A 234 1.51 -11.65 17.03
C THR A 234 2.55 -12.48 16.28
N LYS A 235 2.20 -13.63 15.67
CA LYS A 235 3.11 -14.37 14.77
C LYS A 235 3.44 -13.56 13.51
N ILE A 236 2.43 -12.94 12.91
CA ILE A 236 2.60 -12.05 11.74
C ILE A 236 3.51 -10.89 12.13
N LEU A 237 3.21 -10.16 13.22
CA LEU A 237 4.04 -9.05 13.73
C LEU A 237 5.47 -9.50 14.07
N LYS A 238 5.65 -10.65 14.74
CA LYS A 238 6.97 -11.18 15.09
C LYS A 238 7.83 -11.40 13.84
N ALA A 239 7.26 -11.95 12.76
CA ALA A 239 7.96 -12.16 11.49
C ALA A 239 8.50 -10.86 10.86
N PHE A 240 7.92 -9.69 11.19
CA PHE A 240 8.44 -8.38 10.77
C PHE A 240 9.47 -7.78 11.72
N THR A 241 9.37 -8.07 13.02
CA THR A 241 10.28 -7.50 14.03
C THR A 241 11.61 -8.25 14.14
N THR A 242 11.66 -9.55 13.82
CA THR A 242 12.89 -10.36 13.90
C THR A 242 13.95 -9.88 12.91
N THR A 243 13.56 -9.33 11.76
CA THR A 243 14.47 -8.77 10.75
C THR A 243 15.19 -7.52 11.27
N GLU A 244 14.52 -6.63 12.00
CA GLU A 244 15.18 -5.45 12.59
C GLU A 244 16.12 -5.81 13.73
N ALA A 245 15.79 -6.84 14.52
CA ALA A 245 16.67 -7.33 15.58
C ALA A 245 17.92 -8.03 15.02
N GLU A 246 17.79 -8.80 13.93
CA GLU A 246 18.92 -9.44 13.25
C GLU A 246 19.78 -8.45 12.46
N GLU A 247 19.19 -7.44 11.81
CA GLU A 247 19.94 -6.36 11.15
C GLU A 247 20.74 -5.51 12.16
N LYS A 248 20.15 -5.16 13.31
CA LYS A 248 20.89 -4.50 14.40
C LYS A 248 22.00 -5.41 14.93
N ARG A 249 21.74 -6.71 15.14
CA ARG A 249 22.75 -7.67 15.63
C ARG A 249 23.90 -7.89 14.64
N ASN A 250 23.64 -7.81 13.35
CA ASN A 250 24.65 -7.91 12.29
C ASN A 250 25.45 -6.62 12.11
N GLN A 251 24.84 -5.44 12.27
CA GLN A 251 25.58 -4.16 12.30
C GLN A 251 26.51 -4.03 13.52
N PHE A 252 26.14 -4.60 14.67
CA PHE A 252 27.02 -4.66 15.85
C PHE A 252 28.16 -5.67 15.72
N LYS A 253 28.02 -6.71 14.88
CA LYS A 253 29.11 -7.65 14.58
C LYS A 253 30.12 -7.10 13.57
N VAL A 254 29.68 -6.31 12.59
CA VAL A 254 30.58 -5.72 11.57
C VAL A 254 31.44 -4.59 12.14
N LYS A 255 31.01 -3.90 13.22
CA LYS A 255 31.82 -2.88 13.90
C LYS A 255 32.85 -3.43 14.90
N LYS A 256 32.96 -4.75 15.06
CA LYS A 256 33.88 -5.41 16.00
C LYS A 256 35.01 -6.21 15.33
N ASN A 257 35.12 -6.12 14.00
CA ASN A 257 36.26 -6.66 13.23
C ASN A 257 36.99 -5.53 12.52
#